data_AF-A0A931D457-F1
#
_entry.id   AF-A0A931D457-F1
#
_cell.length_a   1.000
_cell.length_b   1.000
_cell.length_c   1.000
_cell.angle_alpha   90.00
_cell.angle_beta   90.00
_cell.angle_gamma   90.00
#
_symmetry.space_group_name_H-M   'P 1'
#
loop_
_entity.id
_entity.type
_entity.pdbx_description
1 polymer ?
#
loop_
_entity_poly.entity_id
_entity_poly.type
_entity_poly.pdbx_seq_one_letter_code
_entity_poly.pdbx_strand_id
1 'polypeptide(L)' 'MTQKETAVQAGDAAAQKKAPELFEVTLAKPHTHAGKELKPGDKIKVTARQREWLQGLEVVAKAEEK' A
#
# COMPACT_ATOMS: atom_id res chain seq x y z
N MET A 1 -13.20 -31.38 -34.82
CA MET A 1 -11.85 -31.40 -34.21
C MET A 1 -11.42 -29.95 -34.09
N THR A 2 -11.69 -29.35 -32.94
CA THR A 2 -10.67 -29.05 -31.91
C THR A 2 -9.47 -28.36 -32.53
N GLN A 3 -9.35 -27.05 -32.30
CA GLN A 3 -8.12 -26.47 -31.76
C GLN A 3 -8.52 -25.45 -30.68
N LYS A 4 -8.24 -25.82 -29.43
CA LYS A 4 -8.12 -24.96 -28.25
C LYS A 4 -6.70 -24.37 -28.25
N GLU A 5 -6.51 -23.37 -27.38
CA GLU A 5 -5.23 -22.68 -27.06
C GLU A 5 -4.97 -21.51 -28.02
N THR A 6 -4.76 -20.29 -27.54
CA THR A 6 -3.69 -19.95 -26.61
C THR A 6 -3.98 -18.63 -25.88
N ALA A 7 -3.78 -18.68 -24.57
CA ALA A 7 -3.43 -17.63 -23.63
C ALA A 7 -3.46 -16.16 -24.12
N VAL A 8 -4.46 -15.43 -23.66
CA VAL A 8 -4.27 -14.03 -23.24
C VAL A 8 -3.42 -14.08 -21.97
N GLN A 9 -2.17 -13.67 -22.08
CA GLN A 9 -1.55 -12.85 -21.03
C GLN A 9 -0.48 -11.96 -21.66
N ALA A 10 -0.95 -10.83 -22.18
CA ALA A 10 -0.12 -9.64 -22.30
C ALA A 10 0.09 -9.07 -20.88
N GLY A 11 1.33 -8.68 -20.55
CA GLY A 11 1.56 -7.95 -19.30
C GLY A 11 3.00 -7.89 -18.83
N ASP A 12 3.87 -7.33 -19.67
CA ASP A 12 4.99 -6.46 -19.27
C ASP A 12 6.12 -7.00 -18.38
N ALA A 13 7.18 -7.45 -19.04
CA ALA A 13 8.54 -7.32 -18.53
C ALA A 13 9.10 -5.96 -18.98
N ALA A 14 9.42 -5.09 -18.02
CA ALA A 14 10.58 -4.17 -17.99
C ALA A 14 10.28 -2.76 -17.43
N ALA A 15 10.36 -2.63 -16.10
CA ALA A 15 11.02 -1.48 -15.48
C ALA A 15 11.28 -1.80 -14.00
N GLN A 16 12.44 -2.39 -13.70
CA GLN A 16 13.02 -2.39 -12.36
C GLN A 16 13.46 -0.95 -12.02
N LYS A 17 12.50 -0.04 -11.80
CA LYS A 17 12.75 1.20 -11.06
C LYS A 17 12.59 0.81 -9.60
N LYS A 18 13.63 0.99 -8.78
CA LYS A 18 13.59 0.79 -7.31
C LYS A 18 12.20 1.17 -6.78
N ALA A 19 11.37 0.19 -6.46
CA ALA A 19 10.07 0.46 -5.89
C ALA A 19 10.33 1.25 -4.60
N PRO A 20 9.69 2.41 -4.40
CA PRO A 20 9.85 3.14 -3.16
C PRO A 20 9.49 2.21 -2.01
N GLU A 21 10.34 2.16 -0.98
CA GLU A 21 10.06 1.36 0.21
C GLU A 21 8.74 1.83 0.83
N LEU A 22 7.72 0.99 0.70
CA LEU A 22 6.41 1.21 1.29
C LEU A 22 6.39 0.52 2.65
N PHE A 23 6.11 1.31 3.68
CA PHE A 23 5.93 0.88 5.05
C PHE A 23 4.45 0.61 5.30
N GLU A 24 4.16 -0.56 5.86
CA GLU A 24 2.83 -0.90 6.34
C GLU A 24 2.61 -0.22 7.69
N VAL A 25 1.62 0.65 7.78
CA VAL A 25 1.24 1.37 8.99
C VAL A 25 -0.22 1.11 9.30
N THR A 26 -0.53 0.94 10.59
CA THR A 26 -1.91 0.74 11.04
C THR A 26 -2.51 2.08 11.41
N LEU A 27 -3.67 2.41 10.87
CA LEU A 27 -4.39 3.64 11.19
C LEU A 27 -4.90 3.59 12.63
N ALA A 28 -4.64 4.63 13.42
CA ALA A 28 -5.24 4.82 14.75
C ALA A 28 -6.53 5.66 14.68
N LYS A 29 -6.68 6.47 13.63
CA LYS A 29 -7.85 7.32 13.36
C LYS A 29 -8.39 7.02 11.96
N PRO A 30 -9.68 7.27 11.70
CA PRO A 30 -10.20 7.18 10.33
C PRO A 30 -9.45 8.16 9.42
N HIS A 31 -9.02 7.68 8.26
CA HIS A 31 -8.23 8.46 7.30
C HIS A 31 -8.62 8.08 5.87
N THR A 32 -8.72 9.07 5.00
CA THR A 32 -8.96 8.83 3.58
C THR A 32 -7.63 8.69 2.85
N HIS A 33 -7.32 7.49 2.40
CA HIS A 33 -6.10 7.20 1.63
C HIS A 33 -6.45 6.83 0.19
N ALA A 34 -5.86 7.53 -0.78
CA ALA A 34 -6.11 7.32 -2.22
C ALA A 34 -7.60 7.35 -2.60
N GLY A 35 -8.41 8.20 -1.94
CA GLY A 35 -9.85 8.30 -2.17
C GLY A 35 -10.68 7.17 -1.55
N LYS A 36 -10.07 6.27 -0.78
CA LYS A 36 -10.77 5.27 0.04
C LYS A 36 -10.77 5.73 1.49
N GLU A 37 -11.95 5.81 2.09
CA GLU A 37 -12.07 5.96 3.53
C GLU A 37 -11.62 4.68 4.22
N LEU A 38 -10.67 4.81 5.14
CA LEU A 38 -10.13 3.72 5.92
C LEU A 38 -10.41 3.96 7.38
N LYS A 39 -10.73 2.88 8.07
CA LYS A 39 -11.10 2.90 9.48
C LYS A 39 -9.86 2.79 10.36
N PRO A 40 -9.93 3.25 11.61
CA PRO A 40 -8.91 2.90 12.60
C PRO A 40 -8.79 1.37 12.70
N GLY A 41 -7.57 0.86 12.73
CA GLY A 41 -7.22 -0.55 12.66
C GLY A 41 -6.89 -1.05 11.25
N ASP A 42 -7.23 -0.29 10.21
CA ASP A 42 -6.90 -0.66 8.83
C ASP A 42 -5.42 -0.40 8.53
N LYS A 43 -4.83 -1.21 7.64
CA LYS A 43 -3.41 -1.16 7.33
C LYS A 43 -3.19 -0.56 5.95
N ILE A 44 -2.37 0.49 5.90
CA ILE A 44 -2.00 1.15 4.64
C ILE A 44 -0.51 1.04 4.36
N LYS A 45 -0.20 0.98 3.08
CA LYS A 45 1.18 1.01 2.58
C LYS A 45 1.51 2.43 2.16
N VAL A 46 2.41 3.06 2.88
CA VAL A 46 2.81 4.46 2.64
C VAL A 46 4.32 4.58 2.57
N THR A 47 4.83 5.62 1.94
CA THR A 47 6.27 5.90 1.94
C THR A 47 6.78 6.26 3.34
N ALA A 48 8.09 6.15 3.60
CA ALA A 48 8.70 6.56 4.88
C ALA A 48 8.27 7.97 5.30
N ARG A 49 8.34 8.93 4.36
CA ARG A 49 7.94 10.32 4.59
C ARG A 49 6.46 10.44 4.98
N GLN A 50 5.57 9.69 4.33
CA GLN A 50 4.15 9.69 4.68
C GLN A 50 3.90 9.02 6.04
N ARG A 51 4.63 7.94 6.36
CA ARG A 51 4.58 7.32 7.68
C ARG A 51 4.93 8.34 8.77
N GLU A 52 6.05 9.05 8.64
CA GLU A 52 6.47 10.07 9.61
C GLU A 52 5.44 11.19 9.74
N TRP A 53 4.88 11.64 8.61
CA TRP A 53 3.81 12.64 8.60
C TRP A 53 2.54 12.15 9.32
N LEU A 54 2.11 10.92 9.04
CA LEU A 54 0.95 10.30 9.70
C LEU A 54 1.20 10.05 11.19
N GLN A 55 2.45 9.72 11.58
CA GLN A 55 2.85 9.56 12.97
C GLN A 55 2.83 10.92 13.70
N GLY A 56 3.30 11.99 13.07
CA GLY A 56 3.25 13.35 13.63
C GLY A 56 1.82 13.90 13.80
N LEU A 57 0.87 13.42 12.99
CA LEU A 57 -0.55 13.73 13.12
C LEU A 57 -1.32 12.77 14.05
N GLU A 58 -0.62 11.76 14.60
CA GLU A 58 -1.22 10.68 15.39
C GLU A 58 -2.40 9.99 14.65
N VAL A 59 -2.31 9.93 13.32
CA VAL A 59 -3.31 9.29 12.44
C VAL A 59 -3.04 7.80 12.32
N VAL A 60 -1.78 7.39 12.39
CA VAL A 60 -1.36 5.99 12.49
C VAL A 60 -0.94 5.67 13.92
N ALA A 61 -1.20 4.45 14.35
CA ALA A 61 -0.60 3.94 15.57
C ALA A 61 0.91 3.98 15.38
N LYS A 62 1.62 4.63 16.30
CA LYS A 62 3.05 4.45 16.42
C LYS A 62 3.23 2.96 16.72
N ALA A 63 3.63 2.20 15.71
CA ALA A 63 4.05 0.82 15.90
C ALA A 63 5.33 0.89 16.74
N GLU A 64 5.15 1.04 18.05
CA GLU A 64 6.16 0.78 19.05
C GLU A 64 6.29 -0.73 19.11
N GLU A 65 7.14 -1.28 18.24
CA GLU A 65 7.80 -2.53 18.56
C GLU A 65 8.70 -2.22 19.76
N LYS A 66 8.29 -2.78 20.90
CA LYS A 66 8.99 -2.72 22.19
C LYS A 66 10.06 -3.79 22.25
#